data_AF-A0A942NLM4-F1
#
_entry.id   AF-A0A942NLM4-F1
#
_cell.length_a   1.000
_cell.length_b   1.000
_cell.length_c   1.000
_cell.angle_alpha   90.00
_cell.angle_beta   90.00
_cell.angle_gamma   90.00
#
_symmetry.space_group_name_H-M   'P 1'
#
loop_
_entity.id
_entity.type
_entity.pdbx_description
1 polymer ?
#
loop_
_entity_poly.entity_id
_entity_poly.type
_entity_poly.pdbx_seq_one_letter_code
_entity_poly.pdbx_strand_id
1 'polypeptide(L)'
;MPWFQAQMAELQRLAEEYALSQQQTASNIVNVSEKMRLKRAEFIDAVQVLVDKIGKIKGISACAAYHDGLILAQSAHSAAIDAFGATLQESARAAQQGAALLGLGELEQIVIVGAKNKVAMLSIGPLMLCISSPKQINLALALNRRPH
;
A
#
# COMPACT_ATOMS: atom_id res chain seq x y z
N MET A 1 -7.80 2.06 14.93
CA MET A 1 -7.72 0.81 14.14
C MET A 1 -6.51 0.02 14.58
N PRO A 2 -6.52 -0.59 15.78
CA PRO A 2 -5.29 -1.00 16.45
C PRO A 2 -4.48 -2.06 15.68
N TRP A 3 -5.17 -3.07 15.13
CA TRP A 3 -4.52 -4.10 14.30
C TRP A 3 -3.94 -3.51 13.01
N PHE A 4 -4.75 -2.77 12.24
CA PHE A 4 -4.31 -2.19 10.97
C PHE A 4 -3.15 -1.20 11.18
N GLN A 5 -3.26 -0.32 12.19
CA GLN A 5 -2.18 0.61 12.58
C GLN A 5 -0.88 -0.13 12.94
N ALA A 6 -0.97 -1.25 13.67
CA ALA A 6 0.22 -2.06 13.96
C ALA A 6 0.84 -2.67 12.70
N GLN A 7 0.03 -3.10 11.72
CA GLN A 7 0.57 -3.55 10.43
C GLN A 7 1.22 -2.40 9.64
N MET A 8 0.64 -1.20 9.66
CA MET A 8 1.22 -0.01 9.01
C MET A 8 2.57 0.37 9.62
N ALA A 9 2.65 0.39 10.96
CA ALA A 9 3.89 0.70 11.67
C ALA A 9 4.99 -0.31 11.36
N GLU A 10 4.64 -1.59 11.28
CA GLU A 10 5.60 -2.64 10.93
C GLU A 10 6.09 -2.53 9.47
N LEU A 11 5.20 -2.23 8.52
CA LEU A 11 5.60 -2.00 7.13
C LEU A 11 6.49 -0.76 6.98
N GLN A 12 6.19 0.31 7.72
CA GLN A 12 7.01 1.52 7.74
C GLN A 12 8.43 1.20 8.24
N ARG A 13 8.53 0.45 9.35
CA ARG A 13 9.82 -0.01 9.90
C ARG A 13 10.62 -0.82 8.87
N LEU A 14 9.97 -1.79 8.19
CA LEU A 14 10.62 -2.61 7.16
C LEU A 14 11.04 -1.79 5.94
N ALA A 15 10.24 -0.80 5.52
CA ALA A 15 10.58 0.11 4.43
C ALA A 15 11.82 0.96 4.76
N GLU A 16 11.90 1.47 5.98
CA GLU A 16 13.06 2.24 6.48
C GLU A 16 14.32 1.38 6.54
N GLU A 17 14.23 0.14 7.05
CA GLU A 17 15.35 -0.80 7.06
C GLU A 17 15.85 -1.12 5.65
N TYR A 18 14.94 -1.30 4.70
CA TYR A 18 15.29 -1.50 3.30
C TYR A 18 15.98 -0.27 2.72
N ALA A 19 15.46 0.95 2.96
CA ALA A 19 16.07 2.19 2.50
C ALA A 19 17.48 2.40 3.06
N LEU A 20 17.69 2.16 4.36
CA LEU A 20 19.00 2.22 4.99
C LEU A 20 19.97 1.18 4.41
N SER A 21 19.49 -0.01 4.05
CA SER A 21 20.34 -1.03 3.43
C SER A 21 20.87 -0.62 2.05
N GLN A 22 20.14 0.23 1.32
CA GLN A 22 20.59 0.78 0.03
C GLN A 22 21.72 1.81 0.19
N GLN A 23 21.74 2.53 1.32
CA GLN A 23 22.73 3.59 1.59
C GLN A 23 24.07 3.05 2.12
N GLN A 24 24.12 1.79 2.57
CA GLN A 24 25.35 1.14 3.06
C GLN A 24 26.24 0.66 1.89
N THR A 25 26.74 1.62 1.10
CA THR A 25 27.63 1.37 -0.03
C THR A 25 29.10 1.57 0.35
N ALA A 26 29.67 0.70 1.18
CA ALA A 26 31.13 0.67 1.34
C ALA A 26 31.63 -0.69 1.82
N SER A 27 32.64 -1.22 1.11
CA SER A 27 33.58 -2.31 1.45
C SER A 27 33.31 -3.76 1.03
N ASN A 28 32.08 -4.23 0.77
CA ASN A 28 31.86 -5.62 0.31
C ASN A 28 30.61 -5.82 -0.56
N ILE A 29 30.78 -5.68 -1.87
CA ILE A 29 29.69 -5.62 -2.86
C ILE A 29 28.80 -6.89 -2.85
N VAL A 30 29.39 -8.08 -2.66
CA VAL A 30 28.65 -9.36 -2.71
C VAL A 30 27.73 -9.54 -1.49
N ASN A 31 28.26 -9.35 -0.27
CA ASN A 31 27.47 -9.49 0.97
C ASN A 31 26.41 -8.38 1.11
N VAL A 32 26.70 -7.18 0.61
CA VAL A 32 25.73 -6.08 0.59
C VAL A 32 24.57 -6.39 -0.35
N SER A 33 24.84 -6.98 -1.52
CA SER A 33 23.80 -7.39 -2.47
C SER A 33 22.87 -8.47 -1.89
N GLU A 34 23.38 -9.45 -1.15
CA GLU A 34 22.57 -10.50 -0.55
C GLU A 34 21.68 -9.96 0.58
N LYS A 35 22.27 -9.13 1.46
CA LYS A 35 21.53 -8.46 2.55
C LYS A 35 20.42 -7.56 2.03
N MET A 36 20.66 -6.80 0.96
CA MET A 36 19.63 -5.97 0.30
C MET A 36 18.51 -6.82 -0.28
N ARG A 37 18.83 -7.94 -0.94
CA ARG A 37 17.81 -8.85 -1.51
C ARG A 37 16.93 -9.47 -0.42
N LEU A 38 17.52 -9.88 0.69
CA LEU A 38 16.80 -10.42 1.85
C LEU A 38 15.86 -9.37 2.45
N LYS A 39 16.33 -8.13 2.65
CA LYS A 39 15.48 -7.05 3.19
C LYS A 39 14.36 -6.65 2.24
N ARG A 40 14.63 -6.62 0.93
CA ARG A 40 13.59 -6.41 -0.09
C ARG A 40 12.54 -7.53 -0.07
N ALA A 41 12.96 -8.79 0.05
CA ALA A 41 12.06 -9.93 0.11
C ALA A 41 11.19 -9.88 1.37
N GLU A 42 11.79 -9.66 2.54
CA GLU A 42 11.07 -9.51 3.82
C GLU A 42 10.00 -8.42 3.75
N PHE A 43 10.35 -7.27 3.16
CA PHE A 43 9.41 -6.18 2.94
C PHE A 43 8.26 -6.56 2.00
N ILE A 44 8.55 -7.12 0.82
CA ILE A 44 7.53 -7.52 -0.15
C ILE A 44 6.62 -8.61 0.43
N ASP A 45 7.17 -9.58 1.13
CA ASP A 45 6.41 -10.65 1.78
C ASP A 45 5.46 -10.09 2.84
N ALA A 46 5.93 -9.14 3.66
CA ALA A 46 5.09 -8.46 4.64
C ALA A 46 3.95 -7.67 3.98
N VAL A 47 4.23 -7.00 2.86
CA VAL A 47 3.22 -6.28 2.06
C VAL A 47 2.18 -7.25 1.50
N GLN A 48 2.61 -8.37 0.92
CA GLN A 48 1.70 -9.40 0.39
C GLN A 48 0.83 -10.00 1.50
N VAL A 49 1.42 -10.34 2.65
CA VAL A 49 0.68 -10.83 3.83
C VAL A 49 -0.37 -9.83 4.30
N LEU A 50 -0.06 -8.54 4.31
CA LEU A 50 -1.04 -7.51 4.65
C LEU A 50 -2.18 -7.48 3.63
N VAL A 51 -1.84 -7.41 2.34
CA VAL A 51 -2.82 -7.32 1.26
C VAL A 51 -3.77 -8.51 1.27
N ASP A 52 -3.26 -9.72 1.48
CA ASP A 52 -4.07 -10.93 1.61
C ASP A 52 -4.99 -10.90 2.82
N LYS A 53 -4.47 -10.46 3.98
CA LYS A 53 -5.28 -10.30 5.20
C LYS A 53 -6.41 -9.31 5.00
N ILE A 54 -6.15 -8.18 4.33
CA ILE A 54 -7.17 -7.17 4.03
C ILE A 54 -8.19 -7.73 3.02
N GLY A 55 -7.73 -8.41 1.96
CA GLY A 55 -8.60 -9.03 0.96
C GLY A 55 -9.58 -10.04 1.54
N LYS A 56 -9.25 -10.68 2.67
CA LYS A 56 -10.13 -11.62 3.39
C LYS A 56 -11.18 -10.95 4.28
N ILE A 57 -11.10 -9.63 4.52
CA ILE A 57 -12.06 -8.93 5.37
C ILE A 57 -13.41 -8.83 4.66
N LYS A 58 -14.47 -9.31 5.30
CA LYS A 58 -15.84 -9.21 4.79
C LYS A 58 -16.22 -7.76 4.49
N GLY A 59 -16.57 -7.51 3.23
CA GLY A 59 -16.94 -6.18 2.72
C GLY A 59 -15.82 -5.46 1.98
N ILE A 60 -14.62 -6.04 1.92
CA ILE A 60 -13.56 -5.61 1.00
C ILE A 60 -13.70 -6.39 -0.29
N SER A 61 -13.66 -5.68 -1.42
CA SER A 61 -13.80 -6.26 -2.76
C SER A 61 -12.45 -6.58 -3.40
N ALA A 62 -11.43 -5.76 -3.13
CA ALA A 62 -10.07 -5.98 -3.60
C ALA A 62 -9.10 -5.14 -2.77
N CYS A 63 -7.85 -5.60 -2.68
CA CYS A 63 -6.74 -4.88 -2.08
C CYS A 63 -5.48 -5.03 -2.95
N ALA A 64 -4.71 -3.97 -3.11
CA ALA A 64 -3.42 -3.99 -3.79
C ALA A 64 -2.46 -2.96 -3.19
N ALA A 65 -1.17 -3.23 -3.31
CA ALA A 65 -0.11 -2.31 -2.92
C ALA A 65 0.75 -1.96 -4.13
N TYR A 66 1.02 -0.66 -4.30
CA TYR A 66 1.79 -0.10 -5.41
C TYR A 66 3.03 0.61 -4.89
N HIS A 67 4.08 0.59 -5.69
CA HIS A 67 5.29 1.38 -5.50
C HIS A 67 5.81 1.81 -6.88
N ASP A 68 6.01 3.11 -7.07
CA ASP A 68 6.49 3.70 -8.34
C ASP A 68 5.74 3.21 -9.60
N GLY A 69 4.42 3.01 -9.47
CA GLY A 69 3.56 2.56 -10.57
C GLY A 69 3.58 1.06 -10.85
N LEU A 70 4.33 0.28 -10.06
CA LEU A 70 4.37 -1.17 -10.14
C LEU A 70 3.53 -1.79 -9.01
N ILE A 71 2.86 -2.89 -9.33
CA ILE A 71 2.17 -3.71 -8.32
C ILE A 71 3.23 -4.49 -7.55
N LEU A 72 3.26 -4.30 -6.23
CA LEU A 72 4.06 -5.12 -5.33
C LEU A 72 3.27 -6.32 -4.80
N ALA A 73 1.98 -6.13 -4.53
CA ALA A 73 1.11 -7.16 -3.99
C ALA A 73 -0.34 -6.92 -4.39
N GLN A 74 -1.12 -8.00 -4.46
CA GLN A 74 -2.55 -7.96 -4.73
C GLN A 74 -3.28 -9.12 -4.06
N SER A 75 -4.52 -8.87 -3.63
CA SER A 75 -5.41 -9.91 -3.12
C SER A 75 -5.90 -10.75 -4.29
N ALA A 76 -5.90 -12.08 -4.15
CA ALA A 76 -6.39 -12.99 -5.19
C ALA A 76 -7.82 -12.61 -5.62
N HIS A 77 -8.02 -12.47 -6.94
CA HIS A 77 -9.27 -12.15 -7.65
C HIS A 77 -9.49 -10.69 -8.08
N SER A 78 -8.68 -10.21 -9.03
CA SER A 78 -9.08 -9.07 -9.88
C SER A 78 -8.58 -9.24 -11.31
N ALA A 79 -9.50 -9.32 -12.28
CA ALA A 79 -9.19 -9.60 -13.69
C ALA A 79 -8.61 -8.39 -14.48
N ALA A 80 -8.28 -7.28 -13.82
CA ALA A 80 -7.75 -6.07 -14.47
C ALA A 80 -6.88 -5.21 -13.54
N ILE A 81 -6.09 -5.84 -12.66
CA ILE A 81 -5.33 -5.16 -11.60
C ILE A 81 -4.31 -4.13 -12.13
N ASP A 82 -3.69 -4.39 -13.28
CA ASP A 82 -2.65 -3.52 -13.85
C ASP A 82 -3.26 -2.21 -14.37
N ALA A 83 -4.37 -2.31 -15.12
CA ALA A 83 -5.12 -1.15 -15.59
C ALA A 83 -5.73 -0.35 -14.43
N PHE A 84 -6.21 -1.06 -13.39
CA PHE A 84 -6.66 -0.43 -12.15
C PHE A 84 -5.53 0.33 -11.46
N GLY A 85 -4.34 -0.26 -11.38
CA GLY A 85 -3.14 0.36 -10.82
C GLY A 85 -2.70 1.63 -11.53
N ALA A 86 -2.60 1.57 -12.85
CA ALA A 86 -2.25 2.72 -13.68
C ALA A 86 -3.25 3.88 -13.46
N THR A 87 -4.55 3.58 -13.45
CA THR A 87 -5.61 4.59 -13.24
C THR A 87 -5.51 5.23 -11.85
N LEU A 88 -5.22 4.43 -10.81
CA LEU A 88 -5.06 4.94 -9.45
C LEU A 88 -3.79 5.78 -9.30
N GLN A 89 -2.70 5.40 -9.96
CA GLN A 89 -1.47 6.19 -9.98
C GLN A 89 -1.69 7.56 -10.61
N GLU A 90 -2.37 7.61 -11.76
CA GLU A 90 -2.73 8.89 -12.40
C GLU A 90 -3.61 9.75 -11.49
N SER A 91 -4.60 9.13 -10.85
CA SER A 91 -5.49 9.81 -9.89
C SER A 91 -4.72 10.36 -8.70
N ALA A 92 -3.77 9.59 -8.16
CA ALA A 92 -2.93 10.02 -7.05
C ALA A 92 -1.98 11.15 -7.47
N ARG A 93 -1.38 11.08 -8.66
CA ARG A 93 -0.54 12.15 -9.19
C ARG A 93 -1.32 13.46 -9.38
N ALA A 94 -2.54 13.38 -9.91
CA ALA A 94 -3.42 14.54 -10.02
C ALA A 94 -3.78 15.11 -8.64
N ALA A 95 -4.06 14.23 -7.66
CA ALA A 95 -4.34 14.65 -6.29
C ALA A 95 -3.13 15.36 -5.65
N GLN A 96 -1.90 14.86 -5.84
CA GLN A 96 -0.67 15.49 -5.33
C GLN A 96 -0.47 16.90 -5.90
N GLN A 97 -0.75 17.10 -7.20
CA GLN A 97 -0.74 18.44 -7.80
C GLN A 97 -1.80 19.35 -7.17
N GLY A 98 -3.01 18.82 -6.94
CA GLY A 98 -4.06 19.54 -6.22
C GLY A 98 -3.68 19.87 -4.77
N ALA A 99 -2.98 18.97 -4.08
CA ALA A 99 -2.52 19.16 -2.71
C ALA A 99 -1.57 20.35 -2.57
N ALA A 100 -0.64 20.50 -3.53
CA ALA A 100 0.26 21.65 -3.58
C ALA A 100 -0.50 22.96 -3.78
N LEU A 101 -1.50 22.97 -4.67
CA LEU A 101 -2.35 24.15 -4.91
C LEU A 101 -3.19 24.53 -3.68
N LEU A 102 -3.63 23.53 -2.92
CA LEU A 102 -4.48 23.69 -1.74
C LEU A 102 -3.68 23.85 -0.43
N GLY A 103 -2.36 23.72 -0.46
CA GLY A 103 -1.52 23.80 0.73
C GLY A 103 -1.74 22.66 1.73
N LEU A 104 -2.09 21.46 1.26
CA LEU A 104 -2.42 20.31 2.14
C LEU A 104 -1.19 19.60 2.72
N GLY A 105 0.01 19.87 2.19
CA GLY A 105 1.21 19.10 2.51
C GLY A 105 1.19 17.72 1.85
N GLU A 106 1.81 16.74 2.50
CA GLU A 106 1.84 15.35 2.01
C GLU A 106 0.46 14.70 2.11
N LEU A 107 -0.01 14.07 1.03
CA LEU A 107 -1.27 13.34 1.06
C LEU A 107 -1.10 11.98 1.75
N GLU A 108 -1.72 11.83 2.92
CA GLU A 108 -1.81 10.56 3.62
C GLU A 108 -2.89 9.63 3.04
N GLN A 109 -3.97 10.21 2.51
CA GLN A 109 -5.15 9.46 2.07
C GLN A 109 -5.88 10.14 0.92
N ILE A 110 -6.37 9.33 -0.03
CA ILE A 110 -7.31 9.73 -1.07
C ILE A 110 -8.50 8.77 -1.05
N VAL A 111 -9.73 9.28 -1.17
CA VAL A 111 -10.93 8.44 -1.26
C VAL A 111 -11.73 8.85 -2.49
N ILE A 112 -11.93 7.90 -3.39
CA ILE A 112 -12.77 8.05 -4.58
C ILE A 112 -14.06 7.27 -4.35
N VAL A 113 -15.21 7.95 -4.34
CA VAL A 113 -16.52 7.34 -4.07
C VAL A 113 -17.37 7.37 -5.33
N GLY A 114 -17.62 6.20 -5.91
CA GLY A 114 -18.55 6.02 -7.02
C GLY A 114 -19.97 5.71 -6.54
N ALA A 115 -20.88 5.47 -7.49
CA ALA A 115 -22.27 5.12 -7.19
C ALA A 115 -22.42 3.74 -6.52
N LYS A 116 -21.52 2.79 -6.85
CA LYS A 116 -21.56 1.40 -6.38
C LYS A 116 -20.44 1.07 -5.38
N ASN A 117 -19.22 1.42 -5.74
CA ASN A 117 -18.01 1.12 -4.99
C ASN A 117 -17.25 2.39 -4.65
N LYS A 118 -16.34 2.27 -3.69
CA LYS A 118 -15.33 3.27 -3.39
C LYS A 118 -13.95 2.65 -3.33
N VAL A 119 -12.95 3.47 -3.56
CA VAL A 119 -11.54 3.12 -3.41
C VAL A 119 -10.91 4.08 -2.42
N ALA A 120 -10.21 3.55 -1.42
CA ALA A 120 -9.33 4.31 -0.56
C ALA A 120 -7.88 4.00 -0.95
N MET A 121 -7.09 5.05 -1.14
CA MET A 121 -5.64 4.99 -1.34
C MET A 121 -4.97 5.57 -0.10
N LEU A 122 -4.06 4.83 0.50
CA LEU A 122 -3.36 5.21 1.73
C LEU A 122 -1.87 5.20 1.46
N SER A 123 -1.18 6.28 1.82
CA SER A 123 0.28 6.32 1.79
C SER A 123 0.86 5.58 2.98
N ILE A 124 1.87 4.73 2.73
CA ILE A 124 2.61 3.99 3.75
C ILE A 124 4.09 4.09 3.37
N GLY A 125 4.74 5.16 3.81
CA GLY A 125 6.07 5.52 3.34
C GLY A 125 6.10 5.61 1.82
N PRO A 126 6.94 4.82 1.12
CA PRO A 126 7.01 4.84 -0.35
C PRO A 126 5.88 4.05 -1.05
N LEU A 127 4.99 3.40 -0.28
CA LEU A 127 3.91 2.57 -0.81
C LEU A 127 2.59 3.31 -0.88
N MET A 128 1.76 2.87 -1.82
CA MET A 128 0.35 3.20 -1.87
C MET A 128 -0.49 1.94 -1.73
N LEU A 129 -1.24 1.84 -0.63
CA LEU A 129 -2.19 0.77 -0.40
C LEU A 129 -3.57 1.17 -0.89
N CYS A 130 -4.14 0.37 -1.79
CA CYS A 130 -5.41 0.62 -2.45
C CYS A 130 -6.43 -0.42 -2.03
N ILE A 131 -7.56 0.03 -1.47
CA ILE A 131 -8.60 -0.84 -0.93
C ILE A 131 -9.94 -0.48 -1.58
N SER A 132 -10.51 -1.43 -2.32
CA SER A 132 -11.82 -1.30 -2.95
C SER A 132 -12.90 -1.96 -2.09
N SER A 133 -14.03 -1.29 -1.93
CA SER A 133 -15.19 -1.82 -1.20
C SER A 133 -16.51 -1.27 -1.76
N PRO A 134 -17.65 -1.93 -1.52
CA PRO A 134 -18.96 -1.34 -1.79
C PRO A 134 -19.12 -0.02 -1.03
N LYS A 135 -19.76 0.96 -1.66
CA LYS A 135 -19.91 2.35 -1.15
C LYS A 135 -20.37 2.39 0.32
N GLN A 136 -21.33 1.53 0.65
CA GLN A 136 -22.00 1.42 1.95
C GLN A 136 -21.13 0.83 3.07
N ILE A 137 -20.00 0.19 2.74
CA ILE A 137 -19.14 -0.41 3.76
C ILE A 137 -18.38 0.68 4.49
N ASN A 138 -18.53 0.81 5.80
CA ASN A 138 -17.64 1.67 6.57
C ASN A 138 -16.25 1.01 6.63
N LEU A 139 -15.30 1.53 5.84
CA LEU A 139 -14.00 0.92 5.67
C LEU A 139 -13.17 0.94 6.96
N ALA A 140 -13.23 2.02 7.74
CA ALA A 140 -12.54 2.09 9.02
C ALA A 140 -13.07 1.03 10.00
N LEU A 141 -14.39 0.81 10.04
CA LEU A 141 -14.99 -0.26 10.84
C LEU A 141 -14.64 -1.65 10.30
N ALA A 142 -14.54 -1.82 8.98
CA ALA A 142 -14.11 -3.08 8.38
C ALA A 142 -12.65 -3.41 8.73
N LEU A 143 -11.74 -2.43 8.62
CA LEU A 143 -10.32 -2.57 8.96
C LEU A 143 -10.04 -2.69 10.48
N ASN A 144 -11.02 -2.31 11.32
CA ASN A 144 -10.98 -2.60 12.75
C ASN A 144 -11.18 -4.09 13.06
N ARG A 145 -11.77 -4.87 12.14
CA ARG A 145 -11.98 -6.30 12.33
C ARG A 145 -10.67 -7.01 12.05
N ARG A 146 -10.19 -7.78 13.02
CA ARG A 146 -9.03 -8.64 12.81
C ARG A 146 -9.41 -9.68 11.75
N PRO A 147 -8.66 -9.80 10.65
CA PRO A 147 -8.90 -10.87 9.69
C PRO A 147 -8.67 -12.22 10.39
N HIS A 148 -9.59 -13.16 10.16
CA HIS A 148 -9.52 -14.54 10.65
C HIS A 148 -8.63 -15.39 9.75
#